data_AF-A0A8J5R2X5-F1
#
_entry.id   AF-A0A8J5R2X5-F1
#
_cell.length_a   1.000
_cell.length_b   1.000
_cell.length_c   1.000
_cell.angle_alpha   90.00
_cell.angle_beta   90.00
_cell.angle_gamma   90.00
#
_symmetry.space_group_name_H-M   'P 1'
#
loop_
_entity.id
_entity.type
_entity.pdbx_description
1 polymer ?
#
loop_
_entity_poly.entity_id
_entity_poly.type
_entity_poly.pdbx_seq_one_letter_code
_entity_poly.pdbx_strand_id
1 'polypeptide(L)'
;KILGLRPQRVPFEEDENNGLMLADKYIPEELIGELLCYVDHKSLLNCQLVCRRWKDLIREYVFRKKAEMTFGQSLKCLNNCEDPWKIYYKICKNNPFERNLLKNHSGQDGLKKHWVITRQGGDHWKIESPPVGVPPLPEDPVFDGSNSCFVGEWYSCRWDCPAKYDCIVSLLDKNDKELDVYVFRDNLEDDNDKQNKWLHFTHEFKNYGPGVRKVLFQHSGKDNLFWAGHYGSKMAGASVIVKVEPKTASGSPRKRKSSIELD
;
A
#
# COMPACT_ATOMS: atom_id res chain seq x y z
N LYS A 1 16.25 -7.01 57.13
CA LYS A 1 16.50 -7.35 55.71
C LYS A 1 15.60 -8.51 55.33
N ILE A 2 14.47 -8.25 54.66
CA ILE A 2 13.59 -9.30 54.15
C ILE A 2 14.24 -9.80 52.84
N LEU A 3 14.69 -11.05 52.84
CA LEU A 3 15.20 -11.74 51.66
C LEU A 3 14.02 -11.97 50.71
N GLY A 4 13.93 -11.16 49.65
CA GLY A 4 12.99 -11.38 48.57
C GLY A 4 13.33 -12.68 47.84
N LEU A 5 12.53 -13.72 48.09
CA LEU A 5 12.53 -14.94 47.30
C LEU A 5 12.20 -14.55 45.85
N ARG A 6 13.19 -14.67 44.95
CA ARG A 6 12.92 -14.59 43.51
C ARG A 6 12.02 -15.78 43.17
N PRO A 7 10.89 -15.59 42.46
CA PRO A 7 10.10 -16.71 41.98
C PRO A 7 11.00 -17.62 41.15
N GLN A 8 11.13 -18.87 41.59
CA GLN A 8 11.83 -19.90 40.85
C GLN A 8 11.06 -20.10 39.53
N ARG A 9 11.75 -19.94 38.38
CA ARG A 9 11.11 -20.22 37.09
C ARG A 9 10.71 -21.69 37.10
N VAL A 10 9.40 -21.93 37.03
CA VAL A 10 8.84 -23.28 36.87
C VAL A 10 9.38 -23.83 35.55
N PRO A 11 9.94 -25.06 35.53
CA PRO A 11 10.35 -25.72 34.30
C PRO A 11 9.17 -25.79 33.32
N PHE A 12 9.43 -25.56 32.04
CA PHE A 12 8.44 -25.76 30.99
C PHE A 12 8.26 -27.27 30.78
N GLU A 13 7.10 -27.82 31.14
CA GLU A 13 6.71 -29.18 30.79
C GLU A 13 5.95 -29.18 29.45
N GLU A 14 6.45 -29.95 28.49
CA GLU A 14 5.93 -29.95 27.11
C GLU A 14 4.51 -30.55 27.01
N ASP A 15 4.17 -31.41 27.98
CA ASP A 15 2.86 -32.08 28.11
C ASP A 15 1.81 -31.26 28.89
N GLU A 16 2.15 -30.04 29.34
CA GLU A 16 1.21 -29.21 30.08
C GLU A 16 0.17 -28.55 29.16
N ASN A 17 -1.06 -28.44 29.65
CA ASN A 17 -2.14 -27.62 29.08
C ASN A 17 -1.86 -26.10 29.17
N ASN A 18 -0.61 -25.70 29.40
CA ASN A 18 -0.18 -24.30 29.51
C ASN A 18 -0.52 -23.55 28.21
N GLY A 19 -1.31 -22.48 28.33
CA GLY A 19 -1.86 -21.73 27.20
C GLY A 19 -3.12 -22.33 26.55
N LEU A 20 -3.61 -23.49 27.00
CA LEU A 20 -4.88 -24.06 26.55
C LEU A 20 -6.00 -23.92 27.59
N MET A 21 -5.68 -23.47 28.79
CA MET A 21 -6.67 -23.22 29.84
C MET A 21 -7.07 -21.75 29.88
N LEU A 22 -8.35 -21.43 29.64
CA LEU A 22 -8.91 -20.10 29.88
C LEU A 22 -10.12 -20.23 30.83
N ALA A 23 -10.10 -19.48 31.93
CA ALA A 23 -11.14 -19.52 32.97
C ALA A 23 -11.46 -20.97 33.41
N ASP A 24 -10.41 -21.73 33.73
CA ASP A 24 -10.46 -23.15 34.16
C ASP A 24 -11.09 -24.13 33.17
N LYS A 25 -11.23 -23.71 31.90
CA LYS A 25 -11.72 -24.56 30.82
C LYS A 25 -10.60 -24.85 29.84
N TYR A 26 -10.47 -26.13 29.49
CA TYR A 26 -9.63 -26.55 28.39
C TYR A 26 -10.24 -26.07 27.06
N ILE A 27 -9.41 -25.43 26.26
CA ILE A 27 -9.74 -24.95 24.93
C ILE A 27 -8.68 -25.53 23.98
N PRO A 28 -9.09 -26.34 22.99
CA PRO A 28 -8.19 -26.83 21.95
C PRO A 28 -7.39 -25.69 21.28
N GLU A 29 -6.17 -25.99 20.86
CA GLU A 29 -5.24 -25.00 20.29
C GLU A 29 -5.85 -24.27 19.08
N GLU A 30 -6.64 -24.98 18.27
CA GLU A 30 -7.31 -24.44 17.10
C GLU A 30 -8.30 -23.33 17.49
N LEU A 31 -9.04 -23.53 18.58
CA LEU A 31 -9.99 -22.54 19.08
C LEU A 31 -9.28 -21.34 19.70
N ILE A 32 -8.15 -21.53 20.39
CA ILE A 32 -7.31 -20.42 20.84
C ILE A 32 -6.83 -19.61 19.63
N GLY A 33 -6.37 -20.28 18.57
CA GLY A 33 -5.92 -19.63 17.33
C GLY A 33 -7.01 -18.78 16.69
N GLU A 34 -8.23 -19.32 16.58
CA GLU A 34 -9.39 -18.58 16.05
C GLU A 34 -9.76 -17.38 16.93
N LEU A 35 -9.80 -17.54 18.26
CA LEU A 35 -10.08 -16.43 19.19
C LEU A 35 -9.04 -15.31 19.07
N LEU A 36 -7.75 -15.67 18.98
CA LEU A 36 -6.66 -14.72 18.83
C LEU A 36 -6.72 -13.95 17.50
N CYS A 37 -7.34 -14.50 16.45
CA CYS A 37 -7.53 -13.77 15.19
C CYS A 37 -8.39 -12.51 15.35
N TYR A 38 -9.26 -12.46 16.36
CA TYR A 38 -10.10 -11.30 16.68
C TYR A 38 -9.40 -10.25 17.57
N VAL A 39 -8.26 -10.58 18.18
CA VAL A 39 -7.45 -9.64 18.97
C VAL A 39 -6.75 -8.65 18.04
N ASP A 40 -6.64 -7.38 18.43
CA ASP A 40 -5.97 -6.37 17.60
C ASP A 40 -4.46 -6.68 17.45
N HIS A 41 -3.87 -6.19 16.35
CA HIS A 41 -2.49 -6.51 16.00
C HIS A 41 -1.46 -6.03 17.02
N LYS A 42 -1.76 -4.99 17.84
CA LYS A 42 -0.84 -4.52 18.89
C LYS A 42 -0.92 -5.43 20.11
N SER A 43 -2.12 -5.78 20.55
CA SER A 43 -2.31 -6.69 21.69
C SER A 43 -1.76 -8.09 21.41
N LEU A 44 -1.80 -8.57 20.16
CA LEU A 44 -1.15 -9.83 19.77
C LEU A 44 0.37 -9.85 20.02
N LEU A 45 1.05 -8.70 20.09
CA LEU A 45 2.45 -8.66 20.50
C LEU A 45 2.62 -9.00 21.99
N ASN A 46 1.66 -8.60 22.83
CA ASN A 46 1.65 -8.92 24.25
C ASN A 46 1.19 -10.36 24.50
N CYS A 47 0.25 -10.88 23.70
CA CYS A 47 -0.20 -12.27 23.78
C CYS A 47 0.95 -13.27 23.57
N GLN A 48 1.98 -12.90 22.79
CA GLN A 48 3.20 -13.72 22.63
C GLN A 48 4.03 -13.86 23.92
N LEU A 49 3.75 -13.05 24.96
CA LEU A 49 4.44 -13.10 26.26
C LEU A 49 3.72 -13.99 27.27
N VAL A 50 2.51 -14.49 26.95
CA VAL A 50 1.72 -15.35 27.85
C VAL A 50 2.43 -16.68 28.07
N CYS A 51 2.73 -17.40 26.99
CA CYS A 51 3.51 -18.63 27.02
C CYS A 51 4.15 -18.91 25.66
N ARG A 52 5.04 -19.91 25.60
CA ARG A 52 5.70 -20.34 24.36
C ARG A 52 4.69 -20.81 23.30
N ARG A 53 3.68 -21.60 23.71
CA ARG A 53 2.62 -22.09 22.82
C ARG A 53 1.86 -20.95 22.13
N TRP A 54 1.48 -19.91 22.87
CA TRP A 54 0.83 -18.72 22.29
C TRP A 54 1.75 -17.98 21.34
N LYS A 55 3.03 -17.84 21.68
CA LYS A 55 4.01 -17.19 20.81
C LYS A 55 4.12 -17.89 19.46
N ASP A 56 4.23 -19.22 19.48
CA ASP A 56 4.43 -20.04 18.28
C ASP A 56 3.14 -20.05 17.45
N LEU A 57 1.98 -20.29 18.06
CA LEU A 57 0.66 -20.21 17.43
C LEU A 57 0.38 -18.84 16.78
N ILE A 58 0.74 -17.74 17.47
CA ILE A 58 0.54 -16.39 16.94
C ILE A 58 1.40 -16.15 15.69
N ARG A 59 2.65 -16.61 15.72
CA ARG A 59 3.62 -16.39 14.63
C ARG A 59 3.34 -17.28 13.43
N GLU A 60 2.95 -18.53 13.65
CA GLU A 60 2.80 -19.54 12.61
C GLU A 60 1.39 -19.56 11.99
N TYR A 61 0.37 -19.15 12.75
CA TYR A 61 -1.03 -19.18 12.32
C TYR A 61 -1.70 -17.80 12.38
N VAL A 62 -1.81 -17.20 13.57
CA VAL A 62 -2.75 -16.08 13.83
C VAL A 62 -2.48 -14.87 12.94
N PHE A 63 -1.22 -14.42 12.83
CA PHE A 63 -0.91 -13.25 12.00
C PHE A 63 -1.25 -13.47 10.53
N ARG A 64 -0.92 -14.65 9.98
CA ARG A 64 -1.27 -15.01 8.60
C ARG A 64 -2.78 -14.99 8.42
N LYS A 65 -3.50 -15.73 9.27
CA LYS A 65 -4.96 -15.84 9.19
C LYS A 65 -5.64 -14.48 9.32
N LYS A 66 -5.20 -13.65 10.25
CA LYS A 66 -5.70 -12.28 10.44
C LYS A 66 -5.44 -11.38 9.22
N ALA A 67 -4.25 -11.47 8.63
CA ALA A 67 -3.92 -10.73 7.40
C ALA A 67 -4.82 -11.18 6.23
N GLU A 68 -5.02 -12.50 6.09
CA GLU A 68 -5.93 -13.09 5.08
C GLU A 68 -7.39 -12.67 5.30
N MET A 69 -7.86 -12.57 6.56
CA MET A 69 -9.20 -12.07 6.88
C MET A 69 -9.37 -10.59 6.54
N THR A 70 -8.35 -9.77 6.80
CA THR A 70 -8.36 -8.33 6.48
C THR A 70 -8.36 -8.10 4.98
N PHE A 71 -7.62 -8.93 4.26
CA PHE A 71 -7.41 -8.79 2.82
C PHE A 71 -8.45 -9.55 1.96
N GLY A 72 -9.09 -10.59 2.51
CA GLY A 72 -10.08 -11.41 1.81
C GLY A 72 -9.49 -12.49 0.90
N GLN A 73 -8.16 -12.70 0.89
CA GLN A 73 -7.52 -13.74 0.09
C GLN A 73 -6.33 -14.41 0.80
N SER A 74 -5.94 -15.58 0.29
CA SER A 74 -4.80 -16.36 0.80
C SER A 74 -3.46 -15.68 0.51
N LEU A 75 -2.65 -15.49 1.55
CA LEU A 75 -1.32 -14.85 1.48
C LEU A 75 -0.18 -15.86 1.67
N LYS A 76 -0.43 -17.14 1.35
CA LYS A 76 0.56 -18.24 1.49
C LYS A 76 1.85 -18.03 0.70
N CYS A 77 1.83 -17.24 -0.38
CA CYS A 77 3.05 -16.92 -1.14
C CYS A 77 4.11 -16.21 -0.30
N LEU A 78 3.72 -15.56 0.81
CA LEU A 78 4.63 -14.86 1.72
C LEU A 78 5.27 -15.79 2.76
N ASN A 79 4.83 -17.06 2.88
CA ASN A 79 5.36 -18.02 3.85
C ASN A 79 6.86 -18.33 3.62
N ASN A 80 7.36 -18.15 2.40
CA ASN A 80 8.75 -18.43 2.05
C ASN A 80 9.70 -17.26 2.37
N CYS A 81 9.18 -16.15 2.91
CA CYS A 81 10.00 -15.02 3.31
C CYS A 81 10.74 -15.28 4.63
N GLU A 82 11.82 -14.55 4.86
CA GLU A 82 12.46 -14.48 6.18
C GLU A 82 11.49 -13.83 7.18
N ASP A 83 11.22 -14.53 8.29
CA ASP A 83 10.25 -14.14 9.32
C ASP A 83 8.85 -13.74 8.80
N PRO A 84 8.07 -14.68 8.21
CA PRO A 84 6.77 -14.36 7.58
C PRO A 84 5.79 -13.63 8.50
N TRP A 85 5.78 -13.97 9.79
CA TRP A 85 4.90 -13.34 10.78
C TRP A 85 5.11 -11.82 10.88
N LYS A 86 6.34 -11.31 10.67
CA LYS A 86 6.62 -9.87 10.68
C LYS A 86 5.98 -9.17 9.48
N ILE A 87 5.91 -9.85 8.33
CA ILE A 87 5.25 -9.35 7.13
C ILE A 87 3.74 -9.30 7.37
N TYR A 88 3.16 -10.39 7.87
CA TYR A 88 1.74 -10.43 8.21
C TYR A 88 1.34 -9.40 9.27
N TYR A 89 2.16 -9.19 10.30
CA TYR A 89 1.98 -8.10 11.26
C TYR A 89 1.96 -6.73 10.58
N LYS A 90 2.90 -6.46 9.66
CA LYS A 90 2.93 -5.20 8.90
C LYS A 90 1.69 -5.04 8.01
N ILE A 91 1.20 -6.11 7.41
CA ILE A 91 -0.06 -6.09 6.64
C ILE A 91 -1.23 -5.72 7.56
N CYS A 92 -1.39 -6.40 8.69
CA CYS A 92 -2.44 -6.11 9.67
C CYS A 92 -2.37 -4.68 10.22
N LYS A 93 -1.14 -4.17 10.42
CA LYS A 93 -0.91 -2.83 10.97
C LYS A 93 -1.17 -1.72 9.97
N ASN A 94 -0.71 -1.90 8.72
CA ASN A 94 -0.66 -0.82 7.74
C ASN A 94 -1.77 -0.88 6.69
N ASN A 95 -2.44 -2.03 6.55
CA ASN A 95 -3.41 -2.32 5.48
C ASN A 95 -2.95 -1.74 4.12
N PRO A 96 -1.84 -2.24 3.54
CA PRO A 96 -1.16 -1.57 2.43
C PRO A 96 -1.85 -1.76 1.07
N PHE A 97 -2.91 -2.56 1.00
CA PHE A 97 -3.55 -2.96 -0.24
C PHE A 97 -4.74 -2.06 -0.57
N GLU A 98 -5.02 -1.89 -1.87
CA GLU A 98 -6.23 -1.25 -2.41
C GLU A 98 -6.48 0.17 -1.86
N ARG A 99 -5.42 0.91 -1.52
CA ARG A 99 -5.50 2.31 -1.11
C ARG A 99 -4.28 3.11 -1.53
N ASN A 100 -4.44 4.43 -1.61
CA ASN A 100 -3.31 5.33 -1.87
C ASN A 100 -2.32 5.33 -0.69
N LEU A 101 -1.06 5.02 -0.99
CA LEU A 101 0.05 5.01 -0.03
C LEU A 101 0.80 6.34 0.01
N LEU A 102 0.61 7.21 -0.99
CA LEU A 102 1.10 8.58 -0.94
C LEU A 102 0.23 9.41 0.01
N LYS A 103 0.90 10.22 0.82
CA LYS A 103 0.27 11.21 1.69
C LYS A 103 0.33 12.57 1.02
N ASN A 104 -0.59 13.46 1.37
CA ASN A 104 -0.60 14.85 0.90
C ASN A 104 -0.54 14.93 -0.64
N HIS A 105 -1.35 14.10 -1.30
CA HIS A 105 -1.31 13.90 -2.76
C HIS A 105 -1.78 15.12 -3.57
N SER A 106 -2.43 16.09 -2.93
CA SER A 106 -2.86 17.35 -3.56
C SER A 106 -2.47 18.59 -2.74
N GLY A 107 -1.49 18.47 -1.83
CA GLY A 107 -0.94 19.62 -1.11
C GLY A 107 -1.75 20.13 0.08
N GLN A 108 -2.78 19.41 0.55
CA GLN A 108 -3.65 19.82 1.65
C GLN A 108 -2.91 20.04 2.98
N ASP A 109 -1.80 19.31 3.20
CA ASP A 109 -0.96 19.44 4.40
C ASP A 109 0.19 20.46 4.23
N GLY A 110 0.21 21.19 3.11
CA GLY A 110 1.28 22.12 2.74
C GLY A 110 2.58 21.41 2.32
N LEU A 111 3.64 22.18 2.08
CA LEU A 111 4.91 21.67 1.53
C LEU A 111 5.91 21.12 2.57
N LYS A 112 5.65 21.35 3.87
CA LYS A 112 6.59 21.00 4.95
C LYS A 112 6.46 19.57 5.44
N LYS A 113 5.41 18.85 5.02
CA LYS A 113 5.10 17.49 5.47
C LYS A 113 4.93 16.57 4.26
N HIS A 114 5.33 15.32 4.44
CA HIS A 114 5.13 14.19 3.51
C HIS A 114 5.93 14.23 2.20
N TRP A 115 6.26 15.40 1.68
CA TRP A 115 7.13 15.59 0.53
C TRP A 115 8.51 16.13 0.93
N VAL A 116 9.54 15.75 0.17
CA VAL A 116 10.88 16.32 0.27
C VAL A 116 11.15 17.11 -1.00
N ILE A 117 11.35 18.41 -0.86
CA ILE A 117 11.71 19.27 -2.00
C ILE A 117 13.18 19.02 -2.33
N THR A 118 13.43 18.35 -3.44
CA THR A 118 14.80 18.05 -3.91
C THR A 118 15.41 19.20 -4.70
N ARG A 119 14.58 20.02 -5.36
CA ARG A 119 14.98 21.18 -6.16
C ARG A 119 13.95 22.29 -6.08
N GLN A 120 14.42 23.53 -6.06
CA GLN A 120 13.62 24.76 -6.17
C GLN A 120 14.16 25.57 -7.35
N GLY A 121 13.28 26.07 -8.21
CA GLY A 121 13.61 27.01 -9.28
C GLY A 121 12.62 28.17 -9.28
N GLY A 122 12.98 29.28 -9.93
CA GLY A 122 12.12 30.47 -10.04
C GLY A 122 11.55 30.91 -8.69
N ASP A 123 10.24 31.21 -8.67
CA ASP A 123 9.49 31.60 -7.47
C ASP A 123 9.08 30.42 -6.56
N HIS A 124 9.73 29.27 -6.72
CA HIS A 124 9.56 28.06 -5.91
C HIS A 124 8.20 27.36 -6.06
N TRP A 125 8.10 26.19 -5.43
CA TRP A 125 6.85 25.47 -5.23
C TRP A 125 5.83 26.31 -4.45
N LYS A 126 4.58 26.31 -4.92
CA LYS A 126 3.45 26.94 -4.24
C LYS A 126 2.24 26.03 -4.29
N ILE A 127 1.54 25.92 -3.16
CA ILE A 127 0.22 25.30 -3.09
C ILE A 127 -0.83 26.34 -3.45
N GLU A 128 -1.76 25.97 -4.31
CA GLU A 128 -2.89 26.79 -4.75
C GLU A 128 -4.21 26.09 -4.40
N SER A 129 -5.21 26.86 -3.96
CA SER A 129 -6.56 26.35 -3.66
C SER A 129 -7.58 27.46 -3.90
N PRO A 130 -8.34 27.43 -5.01
CA PRO A 130 -8.21 26.53 -6.16
C PRO A 130 -6.93 26.79 -6.99
N PRO A 131 -6.52 25.85 -7.86
CA PRO A 131 -5.40 26.07 -8.79
C PRO A 131 -5.71 27.19 -9.80
N VAL A 132 -4.72 28.02 -10.10
CA VAL A 132 -4.89 29.24 -10.91
C VAL A 132 -4.65 28.96 -12.38
N GLY A 133 -5.56 29.44 -13.24
CA GLY A 133 -5.40 29.41 -14.70
C GLY A 133 -5.61 28.04 -15.35
N VAL A 134 -6.20 27.10 -14.61
CA VAL A 134 -6.61 25.77 -15.07
C VAL A 134 -8.06 25.51 -14.64
N PRO A 135 -8.82 24.63 -15.30
CA PRO A 135 -10.17 24.27 -14.87
C PRO A 135 -10.16 23.54 -13.51
N PRO A 136 -11.33 23.41 -12.85
CA PRO A 136 -11.46 22.54 -11.69
C PRO A 136 -10.95 21.12 -11.99
N LEU A 137 -10.34 20.48 -11.00
CA LEU A 137 -9.91 19.09 -11.11
C LEU A 137 -11.16 18.22 -11.38
N PRO A 138 -11.10 17.26 -12.32
CA PRO A 138 -12.19 16.32 -12.54
C PRO A 138 -12.57 15.61 -11.23
N GLU A 139 -13.83 15.20 -11.12
CA GLU A 139 -14.22 14.26 -10.06
C GLU A 139 -13.38 12.98 -10.21
N ASP A 140 -12.80 12.52 -9.10
CA ASP A 140 -11.82 11.44 -9.05
C ASP A 140 -12.37 10.21 -9.80
N PRO A 141 -11.73 9.73 -10.89
CA PRO A 141 -12.17 8.50 -11.51
C PRO A 141 -11.98 7.37 -10.50
N VAL A 142 -13.09 6.81 -10.05
CA VAL A 142 -13.15 5.60 -9.24
C VAL A 142 -12.23 4.57 -9.89
N PHE A 143 -11.09 4.25 -9.25
CA PHE A 143 -10.15 3.25 -9.74
C PHE A 143 -10.91 1.94 -9.97
N ASP A 144 -11.15 1.62 -11.22
CA ASP A 144 -11.83 0.45 -11.73
C ASP A 144 -10.90 -0.77 -11.62
N GLY A 145 -10.81 -1.28 -10.39
CA GLY A 145 -10.47 -2.66 -10.01
C GLY A 145 -9.66 -3.49 -11.01
N SER A 146 -8.40 -3.12 -11.27
CA SER A 146 -7.45 -3.86 -12.13
C SER A 146 -6.04 -3.92 -11.51
N ASN A 147 -5.33 -5.04 -11.62
CA ASN A 147 -4.28 -5.48 -10.68
C ASN A 147 -2.82 -5.03 -10.96
N SER A 148 -2.26 -4.12 -10.14
CA SER A 148 -0.84 -3.70 -10.16
C SER A 148 -0.35 -2.84 -8.99
N CYS A 149 0.97 -2.60 -8.93
CA CYS A 149 1.49 -1.35 -8.37
C CYS A 149 1.14 -0.22 -9.34
N PHE A 150 -0.04 0.36 -9.13
CA PHE A 150 -0.57 1.44 -9.93
C PHE A 150 -0.02 2.76 -9.41
N VAL A 151 0.53 3.56 -10.32
CA VAL A 151 0.94 4.92 -10.05
C VAL A 151 0.31 5.86 -11.07
N GLY A 152 -0.05 7.06 -10.63
CA GLY A 152 -0.64 8.06 -11.50
C GLY A 152 -0.75 9.40 -10.82
N GLU A 153 -0.90 10.46 -11.60
CA GLU A 153 -1.12 11.82 -11.13
C GLU A 153 -1.81 12.64 -12.23
N TRP A 154 -2.61 13.61 -11.80
CA TRP A 154 -3.15 14.63 -12.69
C TRP A 154 -2.16 15.77 -12.83
N TYR A 155 -1.95 16.21 -14.07
CA TYR A 155 -1.08 17.32 -14.39
C TYR A 155 -1.76 18.25 -15.41
N SER A 156 -1.37 19.53 -15.40
CA SER A 156 -1.94 20.55 -16.28
C SER A 156 -0.97 21.72 -16.45
N CYS A 157 -1.26 22.57 -17.43
CA CYS A 157 -0.68 23.89 -17.55
C CYS A 157 -1.75 24.91 -17.89
N ARG A 158 -1.40 26.18 -17.68
CA ARG A 158 -2.31 27.29 -17.90
C ARG A 158 -2.55 27.52 -19.39
N TRP A 159 -3.72 28.06 -19.71
CA TRP A 159 -4.07 28.48 -21.08
C TRP A 159 -3.10 29.52 -21.67
N ASP A 160 -2.46 30.33 -20.83
CA ASP A 160 -1.58 31.43 -21.23
C ASP A 160 -0.08 31.09 -21.13
N CYS A 161 0.27 29.88 -20.70
CA CYS A 161 1.68 29.49 -20.56
C CYS A 161 1.88 27.99 -20.75
N PRO A 162 2.52 27.58 -21.86
CA PRO A 162 3.02 26.22 -22.06
C PRO A 162 4.00 25.84 -20.94
N ALA A 163 4.06 24.54 -20.63
CA ALA A 163 4.91 24.03 -19.55
C ALA A 163 5.42 22.63 -19.84
N LYS A 164 6.41 22.19 -19.06
CA LYS A 164 6.94 20.82 -19.05
C LYS A 164 6.59 20.15 -17.76
N TYR A 165 6.15 18.90 -17.85
CA TYR A 165 5.86 18.04 -16.73
C TYR A 165 6.71 16.77 -16.80
N ASP A 166 7.40 16.46 -15.71
CA ASP A 166 8.23 15.28 -15.58
C ASP A 166 7.83 14.50 -14.31
N CYS A 167 7.71 13.19 -14.43
CA CYS A 167 7.52 12.28 -13.30
C CYS A 167 8.43 11.05 -13.43
N ILE A 168 9.06 10.66 -12.33
CA ILE A 168 9.92 9.49 -12.21
C ILE A 168 9.39 8.67 -11.05
N VAL A 169 9.13 7.38 -11.31
CA VAL A 169 8.75 6.41 -10.29
C VAL A 169 9.73 5.25 -10.31
N SER A 170 10.40 5.01 -9.19
CA SER A 170 11.38 3.93 -9.06
C SER A 170 10.97 2.92 -8.01
N LEU A 171 11.08 1.63 -8.35
CA LEU A 171 10.98 0.53 -7.40
C LEU A 171 12.36 0.27 -6.82
N LEU A 172 12.51 0.36 -5.49
CA LEU A 172 13.81 0.24 -4.82
C LEU A 172 13.82 -0.95 -3.86
N ASP A 173 15.00 -1.55 -3.69
CA ASP A 173 15.24 -2.57 -2.68
C ASP A 173 15.45 -1.98 -1.26
N LYS A 174 15.84 -2.83 -0.30
CA LYS A 174 16.09 -2.39 1.08
C LYS A 174 17.25 -1.40 1.23
N ASN A 175 18.20 -1.41 0.30
CA ASN A 175 19.42 -0.62 0.28
C ASN A 175 19.33 0.59 -0.66
N ASP A 176 18.12 0.95 -1.12
CA ASP A 176 17.88 2.04 -2.08
C ASP A 176 18.48 1.79 -3.46
N LYS A 177 18.76 0.52 -3.82
CA LYS A 177 19.11 0.14 -5.19
C LYS A 177 17.85 0.12 -6.04
N GLU A 178 17.90 0.81 -7.18
CA GLU A 178 16.84 0.78 -8.18
C GLU A 178 16.75 -0.59 -8.85
N LEU A 179 15.54 -1.16 -8.83
CA LEU A 179 15.19 -2.44 -9.42
C LEU A 179 14.42 -2.26 -10.73
N ASP A 180 13.57 -1.24 -10.79
CA ASP A 180 12.80 -0.86 -11.98
C ASP A 180 12.47 0.63 -11.91
N VAL A 181 12.30 1.27 -13.06
CA VAL A 181 12.04 2.71 -13.17
C VAL A 181 11.11 3.02 -14.32
N TYR A 182 10.11 3.85 -14.02
CA TYR A 182 9.23 4.45 -15.00
C TYR A 182 9.49 5.95 -15.06
N VAL A 183 9.70 6.45 -16.27
CA VAL A 183 9.92 7.88 -16.53
C VAL A 183 8.84 8.36 -17.48
N PHE A 184 8.02 9.29 -17.01
CA PHE A 184 7.02 9.99 -17.80
C PHE A 184 7.44 11.44 -17.98
N ARG A 185 7.39 11.93 -19.21
CA ARG A 185 7.64 13.34 -19.53
C ARG A 185 6.62 13.77 -20.56
N ASP A 186 6.04 14.95 -20.35
CA ASP A 186 5.17 15.57 -21.33
C ASP A 186 5.51 17.05 -21.50
N ASN A 187 5.55 17.47 -22.76
CA ASN A 187 5.64 18.88 -23.13
C ASN A 187 4.22 19.35 -23.46
N LEU A 188 3.69 20.23 -22.62
CA LEU A 188 2.37 20.81 -22.76
C LEU A 188 2.49 22.02 -23.69
N GLU A 189 2.62 21.73 -24.99
CA GLU A 189 2.84 22.70 -26.06
C GLU A 189 1.64 23.63 -26.28
N ASP A 190 1.89 24.75 -26.96
CA ASP A 190 0.89 25.75 -27.34
C ASP A 190 0.13 25.31 -28.60
N ASP A 191 -0.54 24.16 -28.52
CA ASP A 191 -1.26 23.54 -29.64
C ASP A 191 -2.77 23.45 -29.40
N ASN A 192 -3.29 24.06 -28.33
CA ASN A 192 -4.67 23.98 -27.83
C ASN A 192 -5.16 22.56 -27.42
N ASP A 193 -4.36 21.52 -27.66
CA ASP A 193 -4.73 20.14 -27.35
C ASP A 193 -4.34 19.70 -25.95
N LYS A 194 -3.39 20.40 -25.30
CA LYS A 194 -2.91 20.03 -23.95
C LYS A 194 -3.05 21.12 -22.89
N GLN A 195 -3.15 22.38 -23.29
CA GLN A 195 -3.31 23.49 -22.34
C GLN A 195 -4.72 23.57 -21.77
N ASN A 196 -4.84 24.19 -20.60
CA ASN A 196 -6.11 24.50 -19.94
C ASN A 196 -7.02 23.29 -19.72
N LYS A 197 -6.44 22.11 -19.55
CA LYS A 197 -7.14 20.87 -19.23
C LYS A 197 -6.27 20.01 -18.34
N TRP A 198 -6.90 19.19 -17.52
CA TRP A 198 -6.21 18.20 -16.71
C TRP A 198 -5.96 16.96 -17.57
N LEU A 199 -4.69 16.55 -17.65
CA LEU A 199 -4.26 15.31 -18.24
C LEU A 199 -3.90 14.34 -17.11
N HIS A 200 -4.06 13.05 -17.35
CA HIS A 200 -3.76 12.00 -16.38
C HIS A 200 -2.81 11.00 -17.00
N PHE A 201 -1.71 10.70 -16.32
CA PHE A 201 -0.87 9.57 -16.69
C PHE A 201 -1.11 8.45 -15.69
N THR A 202 -0.98 7.22 -16.16
CA THR A 202 -0.99 6.04 -15.32
C THR A 202 0.11 5.10 -15.76
N HIS A 203 0.66 4.37 -14.79
CA HIS A 203 1.59 3.30 -15.04
C HIS A 203 1.38 2.17 -14.05
N GLU A 204 1.69 0.97 -14.51
CA GLU A 204 1.46 -0.27 -13.80
C GLU A 204 2.74 -1.10 -13.88
N PHE A 205 3.41 -1.25 -12.74
CA PHE A 205 4.54 -2.16 -12.65
C PHE A 205 4.02 -3.58 -12.47
N LYS A 206 4.36 -4.46 -13.41
CA LYS A 206 4.06 -5.90 -13.39
C LYS A 206 5.36 -6.69 -13.49
N ASN A 207 5.38 -7.87 -12.86
CA ASN A 207 6.49 -8.83 -13.00
C ASN A 207 7.89 -8.24 -12.67
N TYR A 208 7.96 -7.23 -11.80
CA TYR A 208 9.20 -6.53 -11.39
C TYR A 208 10.14 -7.36 -10.48
N GLY A 209 9.89 -8.66 -10.37
CA GLY A 209 10.69 -9.58 -9.56
C GLY A 209 10.57 -9.39 -8.05
N PRO A 210 11.23 -10.25 -7.25
CA PRO A 210 11.30 -10.11 -5.81
C PRO A 210 12.27 -9.00 -5.40
N GLY A 211 12.09 -8.46 -4.20
CA GLY A 211 13.09 -7.61 -3.55
C GLY A 211 12.68 -6.14 -3.36
N VAL A 212 11.61 -5.68 -4.01
CA VAL A 212 11.07 -4.33 -3.81
C VAL A 212 10.68 -4.10 -2.35
N ARG A 213 11.10 -2.97 -1.79
CA ARG A 213 10.82 -2.54 -0.41
C ARG A 213 10.35 -1.10 -0.31
N LYS A 214 10.66 -0.27 -1.29
CA LYS A 214 10.29 1.15 -1.34
C LYS A 214 9.83 1.50 -2.75
N VAL A 215 8.95 2.48 -2.85
CA VAL A 215 8.59 3.16 -4.10
C VAL A 215 9.00 4.62 -3.93
N LEU A 216 9.84 5.12 -4.83
CA LEU A 216 10.22 6.52 -4.91
C LEU A 216 9.36 7.17 -5.99
N PHE A 217 8.55 8.16 -5.61
CA PHE A 217 7.73 8.95 -6.54
C PHE A 217 8.28 10.38 -6.55
N GLN A 218 8.67 10.87 -7.72
CA GLN A 218 9.24 12.20 -7.89
C GLN A 218 8.59 12.88 -9.09
N HIS A 219 8.10 14.11 -8.90
CA HIS A 219 7.58 14.92 -9.99
C HIS A 219 8.24 16.29 -10.05
N SER A 220 8.12 16.96 -11.19
CA SER A 220 8.52 18.35 -11.36
C SER A 220 7.75 19.02 -12.48
N GLY A 221 7.66 20.34 -12.39
CA GLY A 221 7.03 21.18 -13.39
C GLY A 221 7.88 22.42 -13.65
N LYS A 222 7.84 22.91 -14.89
CA LYS A 222 8.51 24.17 -15.26
C LYS A 222 7.74 24.83 -16.40
N ASP A 223 7.58 26.15 -16.35
CA ASP A 223 7.05 26.92 -17.47
C ASP A 223 8.06 26.98 -18.63
N ASN A 224 7.54 27.16 -19.85
CA ASN A 224 8.35 27.30 -21.06
C ASN A 224 8.64 28.76 -21.43
N LEU A 225 7.95 29.74 -20.82
CA LEU A 225 8.10 31.17 -21.14
C LEU A 225 9.04 31.93 -20.20
N PHE A 226 9.54 31.26 -19.16
CA PHE A 226 10.44 31.78 -18.13
C PHE A 226 9.87 33.01 -17.40
N TRP A 227 8.56 33.00 -17.16
CA TRP A 227 7.85 34.11 -16.51
C TRP A 227 8.00 34.05 -14.99
N ALA A 228 8.19 35.23 -14.38
CA ALA A 228 8.14 35.36 -12.93
C ALA A 228 6.73 35.03 -12.42
N GLY A 229 6.65 34.17 -11.41
CA GLY A 229 5.44 33.65 -10.79
C GLY A 229 5.35 32.12 -10.86
N HIS A 230 4.13 31.61 -10.72
CA HIS A 230 3.86 30.17 -10.67
C HIS A 230 3.14 29.70 -11.94
N TYR A 231 3.81 29.88 -13.09
CA TYR A 231 3.29 29.54 -14.41
C TYR A 231 3.65 28.13 -14.88
N GLY A 232 4.52 27.43 -14.14
CA GLY A 232 4.87 26.06 -14.43
C GLY A 232 3.69 25.10 -14.26
N SER A 233 3.94 23.82 -14.56
CA SER A 233 2.94 22.77 -14.49
C SER A 233 2.28 22.70 -13.12
N LYS A 234 0.97 22.43 -13.13
CA LYS A 234 0.15 22.14 -11.95
C LYS A 234 0.03 20.64 -11.83
N MET A 235 0.06 20.11 -10.60
CA MET A 235 -0.13 18.68 -10.36
C MET A 235 -0.95 18.43 -9.10
N ALA A 236 -1.76 17.38 -9.12
CA ALA A 236 -2.62 16.96 -8.01
C ALA A 236 -3.01 15.49 -8.13
N GLY A 237 -3.46 14.88 -7.03
CA GLY A 237 -4.00 13.52 -7.05
C GLY A 237 -2.94 12.43 -7.26
N ALA A 238 -1.69 12.68 -6.86
CA ALA A 238 -0.64 11.67 -6.93
C ALA A 238 -1.03 10.40 -6.18
N SER A 239 -0.87 9.24 -6.82
CA SER A 239 -1.26 7.96 -6.26
C SER A 239 -0.18 6.89 -6.42
N VAL A 240 -0.02 6.08 -5.38
CA VAL A 240 0.72 4.80 -5.41
C VAL A 240 -0.16 3.78 -4.69
N ILE A 241 -0.64 2.78 -5.42
CA ILE A 241 -1.57 1.77 -4.89
C ILE A 241 -0.97 0.40 -5.14
N VAL A 242 -0.89 -0.42 -4.10
CA VAL A 242 -0.56 -1.85 -4.24
C VAL A 242 -1.86 -2.61 -4.37
N LYS A 243 -2.15 -3.10 -5.57
CA LYS A 243 -3.29 -3.96 -5.82
C LYS A 243 -2.89 -5.42 -5.87
N VAL A 244 -3.82 -6.31 -5.56
CA VAL A 244 -3.54 -7.76 -5.50
C VAL A 244 -4.62 -8.52 -6.25
N GLU A 245 -4.21 -9.42 -7.15
CA GLU A 245 -5.15 -10.15 -7.99
C GLU A 245 -6.08 -11.04 -7.16
N PRO A 246 -7.41 -10.98 -7.38
CA PRO A 246 -8.30 -12.04 -6.96
C PRO A 246 -7.87 -13.34 -7.64
N LYS A 247 -7.85 -14.46 -6.90
CA LYS A 247 -7.84 -15.76 -7.55
C LYS A 247 -9.05 -15.82 -8.48
N THR A 248 -8.81 -15.83 -9.80
CA THR A 248 -9.84 -16.20 -10.76
C THR A 248 -10.35 -17.58 -10.34
N ALA A 249 -11.67 -17.69 -10.15
CA ALA A 249 -12.30 -18.98 -10.03
C ALA A 249 -12.07 -19.70 -11.37
N SER A 250 -11.02 -20.52 -11.44
CA SER A 250 -10.82 -21.48 -12.53
C SER A 250 -11.91 -22.55 -12.40
N GLY A 251 -13.12 -22.18 -12.80
CA GLY A 251 -14.29 -23.03 -12.87
C GLY A 251 -14.97 -22.73 -14.19
N SER A 252 -14.45 -23.31 -15.27
CA SER A 252 -15.23 -23.46 -16.50
C SER A 252 -16.59 -24.06 -16.11
N PRO A 253 -17.74 -23.48 -16.52
CA PRO A 253 -19.03 -24.10 -16.26
C PRO A 253 -19.04 -25.46 -16.95
N ARG A 254 -19.12 -26.56 -16.17
CA ARG A 254 -19.49 -27.86 -16.71
C ARG A 254 -20.89 -27.68 -17.28
N LYS A 255 -21.00 -27.57 -18.62
CA LYS A 255 -22.27 -27.70 -19.33
C LYS A 255 -22.89 -29.04 -18.90
N ARG A 256 -23.93 -28.99 -18.07
CA ARG A 256 -24.84 -30.13 -17.92
C ARG A 256 -25.48 -30.32 -19.29
N LYS A 257 -25.15 -31.41 -19.98
CA LYS A 257 -25.99 -31.89 -21.08
C LYS A 257 -27.29 -32.39 -20.45
N SER A 258 -28.31 -31.55 -20.45
CA SER A 258 -29.70 -31.99 -20.35
C SER A 258 -30.21 -32.16 -21.77
N SER A 259 -30.23 -33.40 -22.25
CA SER A 259 -31.00 -33.81 -23.43
C SER A 259 -31.84 -34.98 -22.97
N ILE A 260 -33.02 -34.65 -22.44
CA ILE A 260 -34.18 -35.53 -22.46
C ILE A 260 -34.84 -35.21 -23.80
N GLU A 261 -34.73 -36.10 -24.78
CA GLU A 261 -35.69 -36.16 -25.88
C GLU A 261 -36.76 -37.17 -25.45
N LEU A 262 -37.99 -36.65 -25.34
CA LEU A 262 -39.22 -37.41 -25.40
C LEU A 262 -39.74 -37.29 -26.83
N ASP A 263 -40.33 -38.41 -27.28
CA ASP A 263 -40.91 -38.76 -28.58
C ASP A 263 -39.97 -39.38 -29.63
#